data_AF-A0A821G726-F1
#
_entry.id   AF-A0A821G726-F1
#
_cell.length_a   1.000
_cell.length_b   1.000
_cell.length_c   1.000
_cell.angle_alpha   90.00
_cell.angle_beta   90.00
_cell.angle_gamma   90.00
#
_symmetry.space_group_name_H-M   'P 1'
#
loop_
_entity.id
_entity.type
_entity.pdbx_description
1 polymer ?
#
loop_
_entity_poly.entity_id
_entity_poly.type
_entity_poly.pdbx_seq_one_letter_code
_entity_poly.pdbx_strand_id
1 'polypeptide(L)'
;ELDDKLFVINTFLNIIWATGFLMFWRRQQAELAYKWNTLDMEQIEETRSTYKGELRRSPVTGEFEVYYPNWKRLLFRSFVTIPMIGINIILVSFLILIIIRFQNWIDRQLKIGRLQNLMSLTELLPKILLALITTIFSDIYKRISRWLTNQGNKSN
;
A
#
# COMPACT_ATOMS: atom_id res chain seq x y z
N GLU A 1 5.40 36.64 -7.33
CA GLU A 1 6.14 36.47 -8.60
C GLU A 1 7.44 35.68 -8.45
N LEU A 2 8.40 36.10 -7.61
CA LEU A 2 9.63 35.32 -7.38
C LEU A 2 9.34 33.98 -6.69
N ASP A 3 8.48 33.97 -5.67
CA ASP A 3 8.09 32.75 -4.96
C ASP A 3 7.36 31.74 -5.88
N ASP A 4 6.49 32.24 -6.76
CA ASP A 4 5.78 31.41 -7.75
C ASP A 4 6.78 30.76 -8.72
N LYS A 5 7.77 31.53 -9.19
CA LYS A 5 8.84 31.02 -10.05
C LYS A 5 9.70 29.97 -9.34
N LEU A 6 10.08 30.22 -8.08
CA LEU A 6 10.85 29.28 -7.25
C LEU A 6 10.07 27.98 -7.01
N PHE A 7 8.77 28.05 -6.75
CA PHE A 7 7.91 26.88 -6.57
C PHE A 7 7.86 26.02 -7.84
N VAL A 8 7.68 26.66 -9.00
CA VAL A 8 7.66 25.97 -10.29
C VAL A 8 9.00 25.27 -10.55
N ILE A 9 10.12 25.97 -10.34
CA ILE A 9 11.46 25.38 -10.51
C ILE A 9 11.69 24.20 -9.57
N ASN A 10 11.33 24.34 -8.29
CA ASN A 10 11.44 23.27 -7.31
C ASN A 10 10.57 22.06 -7.66
N THR A 11 9.38 22.28 -8.23
CA THR A 11 8.49 21.22 -8.69
C THR A 11 9.13 20.41 -9.82
N PHE A 12 9.67 21.09 -10.83
CA PHE A 12 10.37 20.41 -11.92
C PHE A 12 11.60 19.66 -11.42
N LEU A 13 12.39 20.25 -10.52
CA LEU A 13 13.54 19.58 -9.90
C LEU A 13 13.12 18.31 -9.15
N ASN A 14 12.05 18.36 -8.37
CA ASN A 14 11.53 17.20 -7.65
C ASN A 14 11.06 16.10 -8.61
N ILE A 15 10.36 16.46 -9.69
CA ILE A 15 9.90 15.49 -10.70
C ILE A 15 11.10 14.82 -11.37
N ILE A 16 12.10 15.60 -11.79
CA ILE A 16 13.33 15.10 -12.41
C ILE A 16 14.09 14.20 -11.42
N TRP A 17 14.24 14.63 -10.18
CA TRP A 17 14.93 13.87 -9.15
C TRP A 17 14.22 12.56 -8.82
N ALA A 18 12.91 12.58 -8.61
CA ALA A 18 12.11 11.39 -8.31
C ALA A 18 12.15 10.37 -9.46
N THR A 19 12.03 10.86 -10.70
CA THR A 19 12.09 10.00 -11.90
C THR A 19 13.49 9.44 -12.10
N GLY A 20 14.53 10.28 -11.97
CA GLY A 20 15.92 9.88 -12.09
C GLY A 20 16.34 8.88 -11.01
N PHE A 21 15.92 9.12 -9.77
CA PHE A 21 16.12 8.19 -8.66
C PHE A 21 15.46 6.84 -8.93
N LEU A 22 14.21 6.83 -9.41
CA LEU A 22 13.50 5.58 -9.73
C LEU A 22 14.19 4.82 -10.85
N MET A 23 14.63 5.51 -11.91
CA MET A 23 15.37 4.88 -13.02
C MET A 23 16.71 4.32 -12.55
N PHE A 24 17.47 5.10 -11.79
CA PHE A 24 18.74 4.68 -11.22
C PHE A 24 18.56 3.47 -10.30
N TRP A 25 17.56 3.51 -9.41
CA TRP A 25 17.25 2.41 -8.51
C TRP A 25 16.87 1.14 -9.26
N ARG A 26 16.03 1.23 -10.30
CA ARG A 26 15.69 0.07 -11.14
C ARG A 26 16.91 -0.56 -11.79
N ARG A 27 17.88 0.26 -12.23
CA ARG A 27 19.14 -0.23 -12.78
C ARG A 27 20.00 -0.91 -11.71
N GLN A 28 20.13 -0.31 -10.54
CA GLN A 28 20.86 -0.91 -9.41
C GLN A 28 20.24 -2.24 -8.97
N GLN A 29 18.91 -2.33 -8.90
CA GLN A 29 18.19 -3.56 -8.57
C GLN A 29 18.50 -4.68 -9.58
N ALA A 30 18.52 -4.37 -10.87
CA ALA A 30 18.87 -5.35 -11.91
C ALA A 30 20.33 -5.79 -11.82
N GLU A 31 21.27 -4.86 -11.57
CA GLU A 31 22.68 -5.19 -11.40
C GLU A 31 22.94 -6.05 -10.15
N LEU A 32 22.27 -5.75 -9.04
CA LEU A 32 22.32 -6.55 -7.82
C LEU A 32 21.75 -7.95 -8.06
N ALA A 33 20.60 -8.06 -8.72
CA ALA A 33 20.00 -9.35 -9.07
C ALA A 33 20.91 -10.19 -9.99
N TYR A 34 21.60 -9.54 -10.93
CA TYR A 34 22.58 -10.20 -11.79
C TYR A 34 23.82 -10.65 -10.99
N LYS A 35 24.40 -9.77 -10.15
CA LYS A 35 25.56 -10.10 -9.31
C LYS A 35 25.28 -11.22 -8.31
N TRP A 36 24.07 -11.26 -7.77
CA TRP A 36 23.63 -12.33 -6.85
C TRP A 36 23.19 -13.59 -7.57
N ASN A 37 23.23 -13.63 -8.91
CA ASN A 37 22.77 -14.75 -9.73
C ASN A 37 21.31 -15.16 -9.42
N THR A 38 20.51 -14.21 -8.90
CA THR A 38 19.10 -14.41 -8.57
C THR A 38 18.17 -14.05 -9.73
N LEU A 39 18.72 -13.65 -10.88
CA LEU A 39 17.95 -13.25 -12.05
C LEU A 39 17.08 -14.41 -12.60
N ASP A 40 17.60 -15.65 -12.55
CA ASP A 40 16.88 -16.86 -12.97
C ASP A 40 16.26 -17.64 -11.79
N MET A 41 16.50 -17.23 -10.54
CA MET A 41 15.92 -17.88 -9.36
C MET A 41 14.42 -17.61 -9.20
N GLU A 42 13.84 -16.66 -9.93
CA GLU A 42 12.38 -16.45 -9.97
C GLU A 42 11.66 -17.59 -10.71
N GLN A 43 12.33 -18.29 -11.63
CA GLN A 43 11.82 -19.52 -12.24
C GLN A 43 12.10 -20.77 -11.38
N ILE A 44 13.19 -20.74 -10.60
CA ILE A 44 13.54 -21.75 -9.60
C ILE A 44 12.99 -21.31 -8.23
N GLU A 45 11.78 -20.75 -8.20
CA GLU A 45 11.09 -20.51 -6.95
C GLU A 45 10.71 -21.89 -6.41
N GLU A 46 11.55 -22.45 -5.52
CA GLU A 46 11.30 -23.73 -4.87
C GLU A 46 9.86 -23.75 -4.37
N THR A 47 9.09 -24.72 -4.87
CA THR A 47 7.75 -25.04 -4.40
C THR A 47 7.78 -25.07 -2.88
N ARG A 48 7.28 -24.00 -2.22
CA ARG A 48 7.28 -23.90 -0.76
C ARG A 48 6.83 -25.23 -0.18
N SER A 49 7.51 -25.78 0.83
CA SER A 49 7.22 -27.12 1.40
C SER A 49 5.80 -27.34 1.94
N THR A 50 4.97 -26.29 1.94
CA THR A 50 3.54 -26.31 2.30
C THR A 50 2.60 -26.32 1.09
N TYR A 51 3.11 -26.38 -0.15
CA TYR A 51 2.32 -26.39 -1.37
C TYR A 51 1.84 -27.82 -1.65
N LYS A 52 0.55 -28.05 -1.54
CA LYS A 52 -0.11 -29.21 -2.16
C LYS A 52 -0.74 -28.73 -3.47
N GLY A 53 -1.02 -29.64 -4.39
CA GLY A 53 -1.71 -29.29 -5.63
C GLY A 53 -1.69 -30.48 -6.59
N GLU A 54 -2.37 -30.35 -7.71
CA GLU A 54 -2.54 -31.46 -8.66
C GLU A 54 -1.25 -31.72 -9.43
N LEU A 55 -0.78 -32.97 -9.37
CA LEU A 55 0.38 -33.47 -10.12
C LEU A 55 0.05 -33.47 -11.60
N ARG A 56 0.67 -32.56 -12.35
CA ARG A 56 0.61 -32.54 -13.82
C ARG A 56 1.99 -32.86 -14.39
N ARG A 57 2.04 -33.63 -15.46
CA ARG A 57 3.29 -33.85 -16.19
C ARG A 57 3.66 -32.57 -16.94
N SER A 58 4.83 -32.00 -16.64
CA SER A 58 5.32 -30.79 -17.29
C SER A 58 5.52 -31.04 -18.79
N PRO A 59 4.98 -30.18 -19.68
CA PRO A 59 5.09 -30.36 -21.13
C PRO A 59 6.51 -30.12 -21.68
N VAL A 60 7.44 -29.59 -20.87
CA VAL A 60 8.80 -29.23 -21.29
C VAL A 60 9.86 -30.14 -20.68
N THR A 61 9.73 -30.52 -19.41
CA THR A 61 10.70 -31.36 -18.68
C THR A 61 10.25 -32.80 -18.46
N GLY A 62 8.97 -33.11 -18.67
CA GLY A 62 8.42 -34.47 -18.49
C GLY A 62 8.31 -34.94 -17.04
N GLU A 63 8.79 -34.13 -16.09
CA GLU A 63 8.71 -34.33 -14.64
C GLU A 63 7.31 -33.97 -14.10
N PHE A 64 6.94 -34.53 -12.96
CA PHE A 64 5.68 -34.19 -12.30
C PHE A 64 5.81 -32.85 -11.57
N GLU A 65 5.12 -31.82 -12.07
CA GLU A 65 5.04 -30.51 -11.44
C GLU A 65 3.66 -30.29 -10.81
N VAL A 66 3.62 -29.61 -9.68
CA VAL A 66 2.36 -29.19 -9.03
C VAL A 66 1.88 -27.92 -9.74
N TYR A 67 0.90 -28.06 -10.64
CA TYR A 67 0.41 -26.93 -11.45
C TYR A 67 -0.85 -26.30 -10.83
N TYR A 68 -0.81 -25.01 -10.53
CA TYR A 68 -1.99 -24.25 -10.10
C TYR A 68 -2.34 -23.14 -11.12
N PRO A 69 -3.62 -22.99 -11.51
CA PRO A 69 -4.03 -21.90 -12.40
C PRO A 69 -3.87 -20.54 -11.71
N ASN A 70 -2.80 -19.81 -12.08
CA ASN A 70 -2.44 -18.49 -11.55
C ASN A 70 -3.59 -17.47 -11.63
N TRP A 71 -4.46 -17.59 -12.63
CA TRP A 71 -5.61 -16.70 -12.81
C TRP A 71 -6.65 -16.83 -11.70
N LYS A 72 -6.92 -18.05 -11.19
CA LYS A 72 -7.88 -18.25 -10.08
C LYS A 72 -7.37 -17.64 -8.78
N ARG A 73 -6.07 -17.74 -8.51
CA ARG A 73 -5.42 -17.14 -7.33
C ARG A 73 -5.44 -15.61 -7.39
N LEU A 74 -5.15 -15.06 -8.57
CA LEU A 74 -5.16 -13.61 -8.78
C LEU A 74 -6.57 -13.03 -8.66
N LEU A 75 -7.58 -13.69 -9.24
CA LEU A 75 -8.98 -13.26 -9.13
C LEU A 75 -9.46 -13.27 -7.69
N PHE A 76 -9.22 -14.35 -6.94
CA PHE A 76 -9.64 -14.43 -5.55
C PHE A 76 -8.93 -13.39 -4.67
N ARG A 77 -7.62 -13.18 -4.89
CA ARG A 77 -6.87 -12.15 -4.18
C ARG A 77 -7.37 -10.75 -4.51
N SER A 78 -7.48 -10.42 -5.80
CA SER A 78 -7.92 -9.09 -6.26
C SER A 78 -9.36 -8.79 -5.85
N PHE A 79 -10.26 -9.78 -5.92
CA PHE A 79 -11.65 -9.61 -5.52
C PHE A 79 -11.80 -9.31 -4.03
N VAL A 80 -10.86 -9.73 -3.17
CA VAL A 80 -10.90 -9.42 -1.73
C VAL A 80 -10.10 -8.17 -1.38
N THR A 81 -8.96 -7.92 -2.03
CA THR A 81 -8.12 -6.76 -1.71
C THR A 81 -8.70 -5.44 -2.24
N ILE A 82 -9.25 -5.43 -3.46
CA ILE A 82 -9.83 -4.23 -4.07
C ILE A 82 -10.97 -3.63 -3.24
N PRO A 83 -12.01 -4.38 -2.82
CA PRO A 83 -13.07 -3.80 -2.01
C PRO A 83 -12.56 -3.37 -0.63
N MET A 84 -11.60 -4.08 -0.04
CA MET A 84 -11.00 -3.67 1.24
C MET A 84 -10.28 -2.33 1.15
N ILE A 85 -9.52 -2.10 0.09
CA ILE A 85 -8.88 -0.80 -0.18
C ILE A 85 -9.95 0.27 -0.41
N GLY A 86 -11.00 -0.05 -1.17
CA GLY A 86 -12.13 0.85 -1.41
C GLY A 86 -12.83 1.28 -0.12
N ILE A 87 -13.14 0.33 0.77
CA ILE A 87 -13.75 0.58 2.08
C ILE A 87 -12.85 1.47 2.93
N ASN A 88 -11.54 1.22 2.93
CA ASN A 88 -10.58 2.04 3.66
C ASN A 88 -10.57 3.49 3.17
N ILE A 89 -10.52 3.69 1.85
CA ILE A 89 -10.53 5.03 1.25
C ILE A 89 -11.82 5.76 1.64
N ILE A 90 -12.99 5.11 1.51
CA ILE A 90 -14.28 5.70 1.88
C ILE A 90 -14.31 6.08 3.36
N LEU A 91 -13.85 5.18 4.23
CA LEU A 91 -13.81 5.41 5.68
C LEU A 91 -12.92 6.61 6.05
N VAL A 92 -11.69 6.64 5.52
CA VAL A 92 -10.75 7.74 5.77
C VAL A 92 -11.30 9.06 5.23
N SER A 93 -11.85 9.06 4.02
CA SER A 93 -12.50 10.24 3.44
C SER A 93 -13.66 10.73 4.30
N PHE A 94 -14.52 9.84 4.80
CA PHE A 94 -15.63 10.21 5.67
C PHE A 94 -15.15 10.81 7.00
N LEU A 95 -14.14 10.22 7.62
CA LEU A 95 -13.54 10.73 8.87
C LEU A 95 -12.93 12.12 8.67
N ILE A 96 -12.20 12.33 7.57
CA ILE A 96 -11.63 13.65 7.23
C ILE A 96 -12.75 14.69 7.08
N LEU A 97 -13.87 14.35 6.43
CA LEU A 97 -15.01 15.27 6.29
C LEU A 97 -15.65 15.63 7.62
N ILE A 98 -15.83 14.66 8.53
CA ILE A 98 -16.34 14.91 9.89
C ILE A 98 -15.40 15.86 10.63
N ILE A 99 -14.10 15.57 10.57
CA ILE A 99 -13.07 16.37 11.23
C ILE A 99 -13.10 17.82 10.73
N ILE A 100 -13.11 18.03 9.41
CA ILE A 100 -13.14 19.37 8.82
C ILE A 100 -14.42 20.11 9.24
N ARG A 101 -15.57 19.43 9.26
CA ARG A 101 -16.84 20.03 9.70
C ARG A 101 -16.82 20.42 11.17
N PHE A 102 -16.23 19.59 12.01
CA PHE A 102 -16.09 19.83 13.43
C PHE A 102 -15.12 20.98 13.72
N GLN A 103 -13.95 20.99 13.06
CA GLN A 103 -12.98 22.09 13.13
C GLN A 103 -13.62 23.42 12.71
N ASN A 104 -14.30 23.45 11.57
CA ASN A 104 -15.02 24.65 11.10
C ASN A 104 -16.15 25.10 12.04
N TRP A 105 -16.74 24.18 12.82
CA TRP A 105 -17.71 24.54 13.84
C TRP A 105 -17.04 25.15 15.06
N ILE A 106 -15.96 24.53 15.56
CA ILE A 106 -15.15 25.05 16.66
C ILE A 106 -14.58 26.43 16.32
N ASP A 107 -14.00 26.61 15.14
CA ASP A 107 -13.41 27.89 14.72
C ASP A 107 -14.44 29.01 14.63
N ARG A 108 -15.67 28.70 14.23
CA ARG A 108 -16.78 29.66 14.24
C ARG A 108 -17.15 30.08 15.67
N GLN A 109 -17.15 29.15 16.61
CA GLN A 109 -17.44 29.45 18.02
C GLN A 109 -16.28 30.18 18.71
N LEU A 110 -15.03 29.82 18.39
CA LEU A 110 -13.83 30.44 18.95
C LEU A 110 -13.60 31.86 18.42
N LYS A 111 -14.05 32.21 17.22
CA LYS A 111 -14.04 33.62 16.76
C LYS A 111 -14.89 34.56 17.62
N ILE A 112 -15.81 34.02 18.44
CA ILE A 112 -16.68 34.77 19.36
C ILE A 112 -16.05 34.89 20.76
N GLY A 113 -15.00 34.11 21.09
CA GLY A 113 -14.37 34.06 22.41
C GLY A 113 -12.84 34.24 22.38
N ARG A 114 -12.28 34.92 23.38
CA ARG A 114 -10.88 35.38 23.46
C ARG A 114 -9.84 34.26 23.77
N LEU A 115 -10.04 33.02 23.33
CA LEU A 115 -9.15 31.88 23.62
C LEU A 115 -8.40 31.36 22.39
N GLN A 116 -7.58 32.23 21.78
CA GLN A 116 -6.79 31.93 20.59
C GLN A 116 -5.72 30.83 20.83
N ASN A 117 -5.29 30.62 22.07
CA ASN A 117 -4.20 29.69 22.42
C ASN A 117 -4.60 28.20 22.44
N LEU A 118 -5.90 27.85 22.44
CA LEU A 118 -6.34 26.44 22.38
C LEU A 118 -6.53 25.92 20.94
N MET A 119 -6.51 26.79 19.94
CA MET A 119 -6.76 26.46 18.54
C MET A 119 -5.78 25.39 18.01
N SER A 120 -4.50 25.50 18.36
CA SER A 120 -3.48 24.53 17.92
C SER A 120 -3.70 23.12 18.48
N LEU A 121 -4.22 22.99 19.70
CA LEU A 121 -4.49 21.68 20.32
C LEU A 121 -5.73 21.02 19.68
N THR A 122 -6.75 21.82 19.38
CA THR A 122 -7.98 21.35 18.72
C THR A 122 -7.74 20.90 17.28
N GLU A 123 -6.72 21.44 16.61
CA GLU A 123 -6.31 20.99 15.27
C GLU A 123 -5.52 19.67 15.27
N LEU A 124 -4.78 19.40 16.34
CA LEU A 124 -3.92 18.23 16.44
C LEU A 124 -4.70 16.96 16.80
N LEU A 125 -5.69 17.08 17.68
CA LEU A 125 -6.51 15.97 18.18
C LEU A 125 -7.15 15.11 17.06
N PRO A 126 -7.81 15.69 16.04
CA PRO A 126 -8.38 14.89 14.96
C PRO A 126 -7.34 14.23 14.06
N LYS A 127 -6.15 14.82 13.90
CA LYS A 127 -5.04 14.22 13.13
C LYS A 127 -4.50 12.99 13.85
N ILE A 128 -4.38 13.05 15.18
CA ILE A 128 -3.99 11.90 16.02
C ILE A 128 -5.04 10.79 15.92
N LEU A 129 -6.33 11.13 16.02
CA LEU A 129 -7.42 10.14 15.89
C LEU A 129 -7.42 9.47 14.52
N LEU A 130 -7.25 10.24 13.44
CA LEU A 130 -7.16 9.71 12.08
C LEU A 130 -5.98 8.75 11.92
N ALA A 131 -4.80 9.13 12.43
CA ALA A 131 -3.60 8.30 12.37
C ALA A 131 -3.76 7.00 13.17
N LEU A 132 -4.40 7.07 14.35
CA LEU A 132 -4.66 5.90 15.20
C LEU A 132 -5.62 4.93 14.51
N ILE A 133 -6.74 5.42 13.97
CA ILE A 133 -7.72 4.59 13.25
C ILE A 133 -7.07 3.94 12.02
N THR A 134 -6.30 4.71 11.25
CA THR A 134 -5.63 4.20 10.03
C THR A 134 -4.59 3.13 10.37
N THR A 135 -3.85 3.30 11.47
CA THR A 135 -2.88 2.30 11.96
C THR A 135 -3.57 0.99 12.34
N ILE A 136 -4.64 1.06 13.14
CA ILE A 136 -5.42 -0.11 13.54
C ILE A 136 -5.96 -0.84 12.31
N PHE A 137 -6.51 -0.09 11.34
CA PHE A 137 -7.02 -0.68 10.11
C PHE A 137 -5.92 -1.33 9.27
N SER A 138 -4.74 -0.73 9.18
CA SER A 138 -3.58 -1.31 8.50
C SER A 138 -3.18 -2.66 9.11
N ASP A 139 -3.24 -2.77 10.44
CA ASP A 139 -2.94 -4.04 11.12
C ASP A 139 -4.03 -5.10 10.90
N ILE A 140 -5.30 -4.71 10.85
CA ILE A 140 -6.40 -5.59 10.45
C ILE A 140 -6.19 -6.07 9.00
N TYR A 141 -5.86 -5.16 8.07
CA TYR A 141 -5.56 -5.50 6.69
C TYR A 141 -4.40 -6.50 6.58
N LYS A 142 -3.31 -6.28 7.32
CA LYS A 142 -2.17 -7.23 7.38
C LYS A 142 -2.58 -8.60 7.92
N ARG A 143 -3.49 -8.66 8.91
CA ARG A 143 -4.02 -9.93 9.44
C ARG A 143 -4.83 -10.66 8.38
N ILE A 144 -5.74 -9.95 7.70
CA ILE A 144 -6.57 -10.52 6.63
C ILE A 144 -5.71 -10.97 5.44
N SER A 145 -4.74 -10.17 5.02
CA SER A 145 -3.80 -10.53 3.96
C SER A 145 -2.99 -11.80 4.29
N ARG A 146 -2.50 -11.92 5.54
CA ARG A 146 -1.85 -13.15 6.02
C ARG A 146 -2.81 -14.33 6.06
N TRP A 147 -4.05 -14.12 6.49
CA TRP A 147 -5.08 -15.17 6.49
C TRP A 147 -5.42 -15.65 5.08
N LEU A 148 -5.62 -14.74 4.12
CA LEU A 148 -5.86 -15.06 2.71
C LEU A 148 -4.69 -15.83 2.10
N THR A 149 -3.46 -15.41 2.40
CA THR A 149 -2.24 -16.09 1.95
C THR A 149 -2.17 -17.51 2.53
N ASN A 150 -2.50 -17.67 3.82
CA ASN A 150 -2.53 -18.98 4.46
C ASN A 150 -3.68 -19.86 3.94
N GLN A 151 -4.83 -19.29 3.58
CA GLN A 151 -5.92 -20.03 2.96
C GLN A 151 -5.56 -20.50 1.55
N GLY A 152 -4.93 -19.64 0.74
CA GLY A 152 -4.39 -20.04 -0.56
C GLY A 152 -3.39 -21.18 -0.47
N ASN A 153 -2.59 -21.24 0.61
CA ASN A 153 -1.69 -22.36 0.87
C ASN A 153 -2.38 -23.63 1.40
N LYS A 154 -3.56 -23.53 2.02
CA LYS A 154 -4.29 -24.67 2.62
C LYS A 154 -5.33 -25.31 1.71
N SER A 155 -5.92 -24.52 0.81
CA SER A 155 -6.87 -24.97 -0.21
C SER A 155 -6.19 -25.71 -1.37
N ASN A 156 -4.89 -25.53 -1.47
CA ASN A 156 -3.98 -26.22 -2.35
C ASN A 156 -3.51 -27.49 -1.65
#